data_AF-A0A653DSG2-F1
#
_entry.id   AF-A0A653DSG2-F1
#
_cell.length_a   1.000
_cell.length_b   1.000
_cell.length_c   1.000
_cell.angle_alpha   90.00
_cell.angle_beta   90.00
_cell.angle_gamma   90.00
#
_symmetry.space_group_name_H-M   'P 1'
#
loop_
_entity.id
_entity.type
_entity.pdbx_description
1 polymer ?
#
loop_
_entity_poly.entity_id
_entity_poly.type
_entity_poly.pdbx_seq_one_letter_code
_entity_poly.pdbx_strand_id
1 'polypeptide(L)'
;MLQLGMLKSKEDQKVKEEGYKLHAYNVLISNRLGLNRDLPDTRNSLCKSKNYDANLPKASVVICFYNEHFQTLLRTIHSILNRTAVELLEEILLVDDFSDHENLYSDVENYLIGII
;
A
#
# COMPACT_ATOMS: atom_id res chain seq x y z
N MET A 1 -2.78 -17.77 -1.71
CA MET A 1 -3.92 -16.82 -1.52
C MET A 1 -5.04 -17.44 -0.68
N LEU A 2 -5.53 -18.65 -0.99
CA LEU A 2 -6.58 -19.36 -0.23
C LEU A 2 -6.31 -19.48 1.29
N GLN A 3 -5.05 -19.75 1.68
CA GLN A 3 -4.70 -19.91 3.10
C GLN A 3 -4.75 -18.60 3.91
N LEU A 4 -4.62 -17.44 3.26
CA LEU A 4 -4.60 -16.13 3.95
C LEU A 4 -5.97 -15.74 4.50
N GLY A 5 -7.05 -16.18 3.85
CA GLY A 5 -8.42 -15.91 4.26
C GLY A 5 -8.97 -16.88 5.31
N MET A 6 -8.21 -17.92 5.69
CA MET A 6 -8.67 -18.92 6.68
C MET A 6 -8.72 -18.32 8.09
N LEU A 7 -9.84 -18.46 8.77
CA LEU A 7 -10.00 -18.08 10.17
C LEU A 7 -9.48 -19.21 11.05
N LYS A 8 -8.44 -18.93 11.85
CA LYS A 8 -7.78 -19.90 12.73
C LYS A 8 -8.21 -19.75 14.19
N SER A 9 -8.77 -18.60 14.56
CA SER A 9 -9.20 -18.32 15.93
C SER A 9 -10.40 -17.36 15.98
N LYS A 10 -10.92 -17.11 17.19
CA LYS A 10 -11.98 -16.09 17.39
C LYS A 10 -11.44 -14.68 17.19
N GLU A 11 -10.17 -14.46 17.50
CA GLU A 11 -9.46 -13.19 17.29
C GLU A 11 -9.39 -12.86 15.81
N ASP A 12 -9.11 -13.84 14.94
CA ASP A 12 -9.14 -13.64 13.48
C ASP A 12 -10.51 -13.13 13.01
N GLN A 13 -11.59 -13.73 13.51
CA GLN A 13 -12.95 -13.32 13.17
C GLN A 13 -13.21 -11.89 13.63
N LYS A 14 -12.78 -11.54 14.84
CA LYS A 14 -12.89 -10.18 15.39
C LYS A 14 -12.15 -9.16 14.52
N VAL A 15 -10.88 -9.40 14.20
CA VAL A 15 -10.06 -8.52 13.34
C VAL A 15 -10.72 -8.33 11.97
N LYS A 16 -11.24 -9.41 11.38
CA LYS A 16 -11.97 -9.34 10.10
C LYS A 16 -13.22 -8.46 10.22
N GLU A 17 -14.07 -8.69 11.22
CA GLU A 17 -15.32 -7.95 11.40
C GLU A 17 -15.09 -6.47 11.72
N GLU A 18 -14.18 -6.15 12.63
CA GLU A 18 -13.79 -4.77 12.97
C GLU A 18 -13.16 -4.07 11.78
N GLY A 19 -12.28 -4.75 11.04
CA GLY A 19 -11.69 -4.23 9.83
C GLY A 19 -12.70 -3.86 8.75
N TYR A 20 -13.73 -4.69 8.54
CA TYR A 20 -14.81 -4.36 7.62
C TYR A 20 -15.65 -3.16 8.10
N LYS A 21 -15.88 -3.01 9.42
CA LYS A 21 -16.60 -1.87 9.97
C LYS A 21 -15.83 -0.56 9.79
N LEU A 22 -14.51 -0.59 9.97
CA LEU A 22 -13.65 0.61 9.94
C LEU A 22 -13.21 1.00 8.52
N HIS A 23 -12.89 0.03 7.67
CA HIS A 23 -12.25 0.28 6.36
C HIS A 23 -13.00 -0.34 5.17
N ALA A 24 -14.15 -0.99 5.39
CA ALA A 24 -14.96 -1.64 4.35
C ALA A 24 -14.26 -2.77 3.56
N TYR A 25 -13.11 -3.27 4.02
CA TYR A 25 -12.42 -4.43 3.44
C TYR A 25 -11.81 -5.36 4.49
N ASN A 26 -11.30 -6.50 4.04
CA ASN A 26 -10.76 -7.54 4.91
C ASN A 26 -9.35 -7.19 5.44
N VAL A 27 -9.29 -6.48 6.56
CA VAL A 27 -8.03 -6.14 7.26
C VAL A 27 -7.22 -7.37 7.65
N LEU A 28 -7.86 -8.47 8.05
CA LEU A 28 -7.14 -9.70 8.40
C LEU A 28 -6.27 -10.20 7.23
N ILE A 29 -6.84 -10.22 6.02
CA ILE A 29 -6.08 -10.59 4.82
C ILE A 29 -5.03 -9.53 4.50
N SER A 30 -5.39 -8.24 4.63
CA SER A 30 -4.48 -7.11 4.40
C SER A 30 -3.20 -7.22 5.25
N ASN A 31 -3.34 -7.57 6.53
CA ASN A 31 -2.24 -7.77 7.47
C ASN A 31 -1.37 -8.96 7.08
N ARG A 32 -1.99 -10.09 6.72
CA ARG A 32 -1.27 -11.33 6.38
C ARG A 32 -0.57 -11.27 5.03
N LEU A 33 -1.00 -10.41 4.12
CA LEU A 33 -0.35 -10.19 2.84
C LEU A 33 1.02 -9.52 2.97
N GLY A 34 1.26 -8.80 4.09
CA GLY A 34 2.46 -8.00 4.29
C GLY A 34 2.52 -6.78 3.35
N LEU A 35 3.65 -6.09 3.41
CA LEU A 35 3.89 -4.86 2.65
C LEU A 35 4.35 -5.13 1.21
N ASN A 36 5.10 -6.22 1.02
CA ASN A 36 5.61 -6.64 -0.29
C ASN A 36 4.90 -7.90 -0.74
N ARG A 37 4.22 -7.82 -1.88
CA ARG A 37 3.62 -8.98 -2.54
C ARG A 37 3.93 -8.98 -4.03
N ASP A 38 4.20 -10.16 -4.54
CA ASP A 38 4.31 -10.39 -5.98
C ASP A 38 2.95 -10.28 -6.63
N LEU A 39 2.92 -9.64 -7.80
CA LEU A 39 1.76 -9.54 -8.65
C LEU A 39 2.07 -10.23 -9.98
N PRO A 40 1.22 -11.15 -10.46
CA PRO A 40 1.41 -11.72 -11.78
C PRO A 40 1.23 -10.63 -12.84
N ASP A 41 2.09 -10.62 -13.85
CA ASP A 41 1.94 -9.73 -15.00
C ASP A 41 0.85 -10.27 -15.93
N THR A 42 -0.34 -9.69 -15.81
CA THR A 42 -1.53 -10.03 -16.61
C THR A 42 -1.74 -9.09 -17.80
N ARG A 43 -0.80 -8.17 -18.06
CA ARG A 43 -0.90 -7.23 -19.17
C ARG A 43 -0.83 -7.96 -20.51
N ASN A 44 -1.45 -7.36 -21.54
CA ASN A 44 -1.34 -7.85 -22.92
C ASN A 44 0.14 -7.95 -23.34
N SER A 45 0.51 -8.97 -24.13
CA SER A 45 1.90 -9.17 -24.58
C SER A 45 2.47 -7.97 -25.33
N LEU A 46 1.65 -7.21 -26.05
CA LEU A 46 2.06 -5.98 -26.75
C LEU A 46 2.52 -4.86 -25.80
N CYS A 47 2.06 -4.85 -24.54
CA CYS A 47 2.55 -3.89 -23.55
C CYS A 47 4.03 -4.10 -23.20
N LYS A 48 4.52 -5.34 -23.30
CA LYS A 48 5.92 -5.70 -22.99
C LYS A 48 6.90 -5.23 -24.06
N SER A 49 6.43 -5.11 -25.30
CA SER A 49 7.22 -4.67 -26.45
C SER A 49 7.16 -3.15 -26.69
N LYS A 50 6.47 -2.41 -25.83
CA LYS A 50 6.31 -0.97 -25.99
C LYS A 50 7.59 -0.26 -25.52
N ASN A 51 8.21 0.47 -26.44
CA ASN A 51 9.35 1.33 -26.15
C ASN A 51 8.86 2.74 -25.83
N TYR A 52 9.47 3.35 -24.80
CA TYR A 52 9.23 4.73 -24.40
C TYR A 52 10.49 5.55 -24.67
N ASP A 53 10.34 6.87 -24.71
CA ASP A 53 11.50 7.78 -24.77
C ASP A 53 12.38 7.55 -23.53
N ALA A 54 13.70 7.70 -23.68
CA ALA A 54 14.63 7.65 -22.57
C ALA A 54 14.48 8.89 -21.66
N ASN A 55 14.01 10.02 -22.21
CA ASN A 55 13.88 11.29 -21.50
C ASN A 55 12.46 11.51 -21.01
N LEU A 56 11.99 10.66 -20.10
CA LEU A 56 10.72 10.88 -19.43
C LEU A 56 10.87 11.92 -18.31
N PRO A 57 9.87 12.80 -18.12
CA PRO A 57 9.88 13.72 -16.99
C PRO A 57 9.72 12.95 -15.69
N LYS A 58 10.31 13.49 -14.62
CA LYS A 58 10.07 12.99 -13.27
C LYS A 58 8.64 13.30 -12.83
N ALA A 59 8.13 12.47 -11.92
CA ALA A 59 6.81 12.63 -11.32
C ALA A 59 6.92 12.63 -9.78
N SER A 60 6.19 13.56 -9.16
CA SER A 60 5.84 13.52 -7.73
C SER A 60 4.55 12.72 -7.57
N VAL A 61 4.51 11.80 -6.61
CA VAL A 61 3.29 11.02 -6.30
C VAL A 61 2.65 11.59 -5.04
N VAL A 62 1.42 12.10 -5.16
CA VAL A 62 0.66 12.62 -4.02
C VAL A 62 -0.37 11.59 -3.57
N ILE A 63 -0.34 11.20 -2.30
CA ILE A 63 -1.28 10.26 -1.68
C ILE A 63 -2.02 11.00 -0.57
N CYS A 64 -3.28 11.33 -0.81
CA CYS A 64 -4.18 11.81 0.24
C CYS A 64 -4.79 10.62 0.98
N PHE A 65 -4.78 10.63 2.31
CA PHE A 65 -5.39 9.58 3.12
C PHE A 65 -6.20 10.16 4.27
N TYR A 66 -7.29 9.47 4.63
CA TYR A 66 -8.12 9.76 5.79
C TYR A 66 -8.51 8.44 6.44
N ASN A 67 -8.07 8.22 7.68
CA ASN A 67 -8.33 6.98 8.45
C ASN A 67 -8.00 5.69 7.65
N GLU A 68 -7.00 5.76 6.76
CA GLU A 68 -6.57 4.61 5.95
C GLU A 68 -5.90 3.56 6.84
N HIS A 69 -6.12 2.30 6.52
CA HIS A 69 -5.48 1.22 7.26
C HIS A 69 -3.96 1.23 7.03
N PHE A 70 -3.18 1.24 8.11
CA PHE A 70 -1.72 1.35 8.11
C PHE A 70 -1.01 0.43 7.10
N GLN A 71 -1.27 -0.88 7.12
CA GLN A 71 -0.62 -1.83 6.19
C GLN A 71 -0.99 -1.58 4.73
N THR A 72 -2.19 -1.06 4.47
CA THR A 72 -2.65 -0.75 3.11
C THR A 72 -1.94 0.48 2.56
N LEU A 73 -1.83 1.54 3.38
CA LEU A 73 -1.08 2.74 3.03
C LEU A 73 0.40 2.41 2.76
N LEU A 74 1.05 1.69 3.69
CA LEU A 74 2.46 1.31 3.52
C LEU A 74 2.69 0.42 2.31
N ARG A 75 1.81 -0.54 2.03
CA ARG A 75 1.92 -1.37 0.82
C ARG A 75 1.79 -0.56 -0.47
N THR A 76 1.05 0.55 -0.44
CA THR A 76 0.97 1.48 -1.59
C THR A 76 2.31 2.17 -1.80
N ILE A 77 2.92 2.69 -0.74
CA ILE A 77 4.26 3.30 -0.77
C ILE A 77 5.31 2.31 -1.28
N HIS A 78 5.35 1.09 -0.71
CA HIS A 78 6.26 0.03 -1.17
C HIS A 78 6.03 -0.35 -2.63
N SER A 79 4.78 -0.37 -3.11
CA SER A 79 4.51 -0.64 -4.52
C SER A 79 5.05 0.45 -5.44
N ILE A 80 5.01 1.72 -5.03
CA ILE A 80 5.57 2.83 -5.80
C ILE A 80 7.09 2.68 -5.86
N LEU A 81 7.74 2.50 -4.70
CA LEU A 81 9.19 2.36 -4.60
C LEU A 81 9.72 1.16 -5.41
N ASN A 82 9.02 0.01 -5.36
CA ASN A 82 9.49 -1.22 -6.01
C ASN A 82 9.19 -1.29 -7.51
N ARG A 83 8.28 -0.47 -8.04
CA ARG A 83 7.79 -0.60 -9.43
C ARG A 83 7.92 0.68 -10.26
N THR A 84 8.48 1.73 -9.69
CA THR A 84 8.81 2.98 -10.38
C THR A 84 10.31 3.04 -10.55
N ALA A 85 10.78 3.39 -11.75
CA ALA A 85 12.20 3.62 -11.98
C ALA A 85 12.65 4.83 -11.14
N VAL A 86 13.75 4.69 -10.39
CA VAL A 86 14.20 5.67 -9.38
C VAL A 86 14.47 7.04 -10.00
N GLU A 87 14.98 7.05 -11.23
CA GLU A 87 15.25 8.27 -11.99
C GLU A 87 13.99 9.06 -12.38
N LEU A 88 12.82 8.41 -12.36
CA LEU A 88 11.53 9.02 -12.71
C LEU A 88 10.71 9.46 -11.48
N LEU A 89 11.08 9.00 -10.29
CA LEU A 89 10.37 9.35 -9.05
C LEU A 89 11.07 10.52 -8.39
N GLU A 90 10.40 11.68 -8.32
CA GLU A 90 10.94 12.86 -7.63
C GLU A 90 10.72 12.74 -6.11
N GLU A 91 9.48 12.48 -5.69
CA GLU A 91 9.08 12.40 -4.29
C GLU A 91 7.74 11.66 -4.12
N ILE A 92 7.45 11.24 -2.90
CA ILE A 92 6.13 10.75 -2.48
C ILE A 92 5.63 11.69 -1.37
N LEU A 93 4.55 12.43 -1.64
CA LEU A 93 3.92 13.35 -0.70
C LEU A 93 2.71 12.66 -0.07
N LEU A 94 2.77 12.40 1.23
CA LEU A 94 1.64 11.90 2.01
C LEU A 94 0.88 13.08 2.61
N VAL A 95 -0.40 13.20 2.28
CA VAL A 95 -1.27 14.27 2.74
C VAL A 95 -2.35 13.66 3.64
N ASP A 96 -2.26 13.93 4.93
CA ASP A 96 -3.30 13.53 5.89
C ASP A 96 -4.49 14.51 5.80
N ASP A 97 -5.64 14.00 5.39
CA ASP A 97 -6.90 14.75 5.32
C ASP A 97 -7.64 14.70 6.66
N PHE A 98 -6.94 15.09 7.72
CA PHE A 98 -7.44 15.18 9.09
C PHE A 98 -7.96 13.85 9.66
N SER A 99 -7.14 12.79 9.59
CA SER A 99 -7.47 11.49 10.20
C SER A 99 -7.76 11.60 11.70
N ASP A 100 -8.85 10.99 12.14
CA ASP A 100 -9.28 10.97 13.55
C ASP A 100 -8.58 9.85 14.36
N HIS A 101 -7.89 8.94 13.68
CA HIS A 101 -7.22 7.81 14.33
C HIS A 101 -5.93 8.27 15.03
N GLU A 102 -5.96 8.29 16.37
CA GLU A 102 -4.97 8.97 17.26
C GLU A 102 -3.48 8.72 16.95
N ASN A 103 -3.11 7.62 16.29
CA ASN A 103 -1.70 7.27 16.03
C ASN A 103 -1.34 7.08 14.55
N LEU A 104 -2.26 7.21 13.59
CA LEU A 104 -1.97 6.83 12.20
C LEU A 104 -0.82 7.67 11.61
N TYR A 105 -0.86 9.00 11.82
CA TYR A 105 0.18 9.90 11.35
C TYR A 105 1.55 9.54 11.96
N SER A 106 1.62 9.44 13.28
CA SER A 106 2.87 9.16 14.00
C SER A 106 3.43 7.77 13.69
N ASP A 107 2.57 6.76 13.53
CA ASP A 107 2.99 5.40 13.16
C ASP A 107 3.60 5.38 11.75
N VAL A 108 3.01 6.13 10.82
CA VAL A 108 3.52 6.27 9.45
C VAL A 108 4.85 7.02 9.47
N GLU A 109 4.93 8.15 10.17
CA GLU A 109 6.16 8.94 10.30
C GLU A 109 7.32 8.11 10.89
N ASN A 110 7.07 7.41 12.00
CA ASN A 110 8.07 6.55 12.64
C ASN A 110 8.54 5.42 11.72
N TYR A 111 7.63 4.82 10.96
CA TYR A 111 7.98 3.77 10.00
C TYR A 111 8.88 4.30 8.89
N LEU A 112 8.58 5.48 8.35
CA LEU A 112 9.35 6.09 7.26
C LEU A 112 10.74 6.54 7.71
N ILE A 113 10.87 7.11 8.91
CA ILE A 113 12.17 7.46 9.51
C ILE A 113 13.06 6.21 9.67
N GLY A 114 12.47 5.04 9.91
CA GLY A 114 13.24 3.79 10.05
C GLY A 114 13.76 3.20 8.73
N ILE A 115 13.37 3.76 7.58
CA ILE A 115 13.68 3.22 6.24
C ILE A 115 14.55 4.17 5.41
N ILE A 116 14.51 5.46 5.72
CA ILE A 116 15.37 6.50 5.15
C ILE A 116 16.66 6.58 5.98
#